data_AF-A0A917L2Y5-F1
#
_entry.id   AF-A0A917L2Y5-F1
#
_cell.length_a   1.000
_cell.length_b   1.000
_cell.length_c   1.000
_cell.angle_alpha   90.00
_cell.angle_beta   90.00
_cell.angle_gamma   90.00
#
_symmetry.space_group_name_H-M   'P 1'
#
loop_
_entity.id
_entity.type
_entity.pdbx_description
1 polymer ?
#
loop_
_entity_poly.entity_id
_entity_poly.type
_entity_poly.pdbx_seq_one_letter_code
_entity_poly.pdbx_strand_id
1 'polypeptide(L)'
;MLTDPALTGMSRTAFEYLVAVSEPFWDALAEAAFQRRFHRPRSYCHPQTSSVDHTHRLLAAILRRRRAVTMTFLAQLLGVKRTNLSIRYQDAKRLLDLHRILVTPIPGSPARTLEQLHARTTLAETVADSEPFQSGH
;
A
#
# COMPACT_ATOMS: atom_id res chain seq x y z
N MET A 1 -12.17 -3.53 -4.39
CA MET A 1 -11.69 -2.74 -5.54
C MET A 1 -10.24 -2.27 -5.39
N LEU A 2 -9.84 -1.41 -4.42
CA LEU A 2 -8.40 -1.06 -4.28
C LEU A 2 -7.58 -2.07 -3.47
N THR A 3 -8.20 -2.74 -2.49
CA THR A 3 -7.62 -3.87 -1.74
C THR A 3 -7.76 -5.20 -2.48
N ASP A 4 -8.00 -5.13 -3.79
CA ASP A 4 -8.22 -6.31 -4.60
C ASP A 4 -6.92 -7.11 -4.74
N PRO A 5 -6.95 -8.45 -4.54
CA PRO A 5 -5.76 -9.27 -4.65
C PRO A 5 -5.14 -9.22 -6.04
N ALA A 6 -5.86 -8.97 -7.15
CA ALA A 6 -5.22 -8.78 -8.44
C ALA A 6 -4.33 -7.52 -8.48
N LEU A 7 -4.70 -6.48 -7.74
CA LEU A 7 -4.01 -5.19 -7.71
C LEU A 7 -2.93 -5.09 -6.65
N THR A 8 -3.09 -5.76 -5.51
CA THR A 8 -2.10 -5.81 -4.42
C THR A 8 -1.18 -7.04 -4.56
N GLY A 9 -1.68 -8.09 -5.22
CA GLY A 9 -1.19 -9.48 -5.25
C GLY A 9 -0.76 -10.02 -3.92
N MET A 10 -1.59 -9.72 -2.93
CA MET A 10 -1.68 -10.40 -1.66
C MET A 10 -3.16 -10.55 -1.33
N SER A 11 -3.53 -11.63 -0.63
CA SER A 11 -4.89 -11.79 -0.14
C SER A 11 -5.27 -10.62 0.78
N ARG A 12 -6.57 -10.31 0.85
CA ARG A 12 -7.08 -9.30 1.78
C ARG A 12 -6.68 -9.61 3.23
N THR A 13 -6.69 -10.88 3.63
CA THR A 13 -6.24 -11.30 4.97
C THR A 13 -4.76 -11.06 5.21
N ALA A 14 -3.91 -11.30 4.21
CA ALA A 14 -2.47 -10.98 4.30
C ALA A 14 -2.23 -9.47 4.42
N PHE A 15 -3.03 -8.67 3.73
CA PHE A 15 -3.00 -7.21 3.86
C PHE A 15 -3.45 -6.74 5.24
N GLU A 16 -4.54 -7.28 5.79
CA GLU A 16 -5.03 -6.96 7.14
C GLU A 16 -4.01 -7.36 8.22
N TYR A 17 -3.40 -8.55 8.10
CA TYR A 17 -2.30 -8.97 8.96
C TYR A 17 -1.13 -8.00 8.90
N LEU A 18 -0.78 -7.53 7.69
CA LEU A 18 0.29 -6.56 7.51
C LEU A 18 -0.05 -5.21 8.17
N VAL A 19 -1.30 -4.76 8.08
CA VAL A 19 -1.75 -3.55 8.77
C VAL A 19 -1.57 -3.70 10.28
N ALA A 20 -2.03 -4.82 10.87
CA ALA A 20 -1.95 -5.08 12.30
C ALA A 20 -0.50 -5.17 12.81
N VAL A 21 0.38 -5.92 12.12
CA VAL A 21 1.79 -6.05 12.53
C VAL A 21 2.57 -4.74 12.38
N SER A 22 2.07 -3.81 11.57
CA SER A 22 2.73 -2.53 11.30
C SER A 22 2.34 -1.42 12.27
N GLU A 23 1.27 -1.57 13.05
CA GLU A 23 0.86 -0.61 14.10
C GLU A 23 2.02 -0.13 14.99
N PRO A 24 2.85 -1.01 15.61
CA PRO A 24 3.94 -0.55 16.46
C PRO A 24 5.00 0.27 15.71
N PHE A 25 5.22 -0.02 14.43
CA PHE A 25 6.14 0.76 13.60
C PHE A 25 5.61 2.18 13.35
N TRP A 26 4.31 2.32 13.10
CA TRP A 26 3.68 3.62 12.92
C TRP A 26 3.72 4.48 14.18
N ASP A 27 3.60 3.84 15.34
CA ASP A 27 3.72 4.53 16.61
C ASP A 27 5.16 5.00 16.85
N ALA A 28 6.15 4.13 16.63
CA ALA A 28 7.57 4.49 16.72
C ALA A 28 7.97 5.63 15.77
N LEU A 29 7.43 5.66 14.54
CA LEU A 29 7.66 6.76 13.61
C LEU A 29 7.06 8.08 14.10
N ALA A 30 5.86 8.04 14.67
CA ALA A 30 5.24 9.25 15.21
C ALA A 30 5.97 9.76 16.45
N GLU A 31 6.45 8.85 17.30
CA GLU A 31 7.29 9.18 18.45
C GLU A 31 8.59 9.84 17.98
N ALA A 32 9.30 9.24 17.02
CA ALA A 32 10.52 9.81 16.46
C ALA A 32 10.27 11.19 15.82
N ALA A 33 9.14 11.37 15.12
CA ALA A 33 8.76 12.66 14.55
C ALA A 33 8.43 13.71 15.63
N PHE A 34 7.81 13.31 16.73
CA PHE A 34 7.51 14.17 17.87
C PHE A 34 8.80 14.58 18.59
N GLN A 35 9.66 13.62 18.91
CA GLN A 35 10.96 13.87 19.56
C GLN A 35 11.84 14.80 18.72
N ARG A 36 11.85 14.66 17.38
CA ARG A 36 12.58 15.57 16.49
C ARG A 36 12.08 17.02 16.53
N ARG A 37 10.81 17.25 16.87
CA ARG A 37 10.20 18.58 16.90
C ARG A 37 10.23 19.23 18.28
N PHE A 38 10.02 18.42 19.32
CA PHE A 38 9.80 18.92 20.68
C PHE A 38 10.94 18.52 21.64
N HIS A 39 11.93 17.75 21.16
CA HIS A 39 13.11 17.30 21.92
C HIS A 39 12.77 16.64 23.28
N ARG A 40 11.58 16.04 23.39
CA ARG A 40 11.07 15.41 24.60
C ARG A 40 10.22 14.18 24.25
N PRO A 41 10.13 13.19 25.15
CA PRO A 41 9.25 12.04 24.94
C PRO A 41 7.78 12.48 24.91
N ARG A 42 6.96 11.82 24.11
CA ARG A 42 5.53 12.10 24.04
C ARG A 42 4.85 11.56 25.30
N SER A 43 4.38 12.46 26.17
CA SER A 43 3.72 12.09 27.43
C SER A 43 2.33 11.43 27.27
N TYR A 44 1.78 11.37 26.05
CA TYR A 44 0.46 10.79 25.79
C TYR A 44 0.38 10.21 24.37
N CYS A 45 0.20 8.88 24.29
CA CYS A 45 -0.01 8.17 23.04
C CYS A 45 -1.48 8.33 22.60
N HIS A 46 -1.83 9.51 22.08
CA HIS A 46 -3.15 9.73 21.49
C HIS A 46 -3.31 8.77 20.30
N PRO A 47 -4.42 8.00 20.21
CA PRO A 47 -4.71 7.16 19.05
C PRO A 47 -4.69 8.06 17.82
N GLN A 48 -3.78 7.79 16.87
CA GLN A 48 -3.53 8.71 15.77
C GLN A 48 -4.77 8.82 14.86
N THR A 49 -5.61 9.81 15.12
CA THR A 49 -6.72 10.25 14.25
C THR A 49 -6.19 11.00 13.02
N SER A 50 -5.12 10.51 12.39
CA SER A 50 -4.68 11.08 11.13
C SER A 50 -5.65 10.62 10.05
N SER A 51 -6.32 11.56 9.37
CA SER A 51 -7.29 11.38 8.28
C SER A 51 -6.85 10.44 7.13
N VAL A 52 -5.59 9.98 7.15
CA VAL A 52 -5.09 8.87 6.34
C VAL A 52 -4.70 7.73 7.27
N ASP A 53 -5.63 6.80 7.47
CA ASP A 53 -5.42 5.54 8.19
C ASP A 53 -4.15 4.83 7.71
N HIS A 54 -3.50 4.09 8.62
CA HIS A 54 -2.31 3.27 8.32
C HIS A 54 -2.56 2.37 7.10
N THR A 55 -3.77 1.85 6.98
CA THR A 55 -4.30 1.10 5.84
C THR A 55 -4.09 1.82 4.51
N HIS A 56 -4.48 3.09 4.40
CA HIS A 56 -4.34 3.86 3.15
C HIS A 56 -2.88 4.10 2.78
N ARG A 57 -2.00 4.29 3.77
CA ARG A 57 -0.55 4.49 3.54
C ARG A 57 0.10 3.22 3.01
N LEU A 58 -0.26 2.08 3.62
CA LEU A 58 0.23 0.77 3.24
C LEU A 58 -0.26 0.39 1.83
N LEU A 59 -1.54 0.60 1.57
CA LEU A 59 -2.18 0.38 0.27
C LEU A 59 -1.48 1.20 -0.82
N ALA A 60 -1.19 2.47 -0.54
CA ALA A 60 -0.48 3.34 -1.46
C ALA A 60 0.93 2.82 -1.81
N ALA A 61 1.66 2.31 -0.82
CA ALA A 61 2.99 1.76 -1.03
C ALA A 61 2.95 0.48 -1.87
N ILE A 62 2.02 -0.43 -1.59
CA ILE A 62 1.86 -1.68 -2.34
C ILE A 62 1.50 -1.39 -3.80
N LEU A 63 0.45 -0.58 -4.03
CA LEU A 63 0.00 -0.26 -5.38
C LEU A 63 1.07 0.47 -6.19
N ARG A 64 1.88 1.30 -5.54
CA ARG A 64 3.00 1.99 -6.19
C ARG A 64 4.14 1.04 -6.51
N ARG A 65 4.48 0.10 -5.63
CA ARG A 65 5.51 -0.94 -5.86
C ARG A 65 5.08 -1.88 -6.99
N ARG A 66 3.77 -2.19 -7.09
CA ARG A 66 3.17 -2.90 -8.23
C ARG A 66 3.15 -2.12 -9.55
N ARG A 67 3.44 -0.81 -9.55
CA ARG A 67 3.17 0.09 -10.69
C ARG A 67 1.71 -0.03 -11.17
N ALA A 68 0.77 -0.31 -10.26
CA ALA A 68 -0.64 -0.49 -10.58
C ALA A 68 -1.31 0.83 -10.98
N VAL A 69 -0.98 1.91 -10.25
CA VAL A 69 -1.56 3.24 -10.41
C VAL A 69 -0.51 4.33 -10.36
N THR A 70 -0.82 5.48 -10.95
CA THR A 70 0.00 6.69 -10.77
C THR A 70 -0.26 7.33 -9.40
N MET A 71 0.76 7.99 -8.84
CA MET A 71 0.63 8.68 -7.54
C MET A 71 -0.44 9.79 -7.59
N THR A 72 -0.56 10.47 -8.73
CA THR A 72 -1.55 11.52 -8.94
C THR A 72 -2.97 10.97 -8.93
N PHE A 73 -3.21 9.87 -9.63
CA PHE A 73 -4.53 9.22 -9.66
C PHE A 73 -4.88 8.62 -8.29
N LEU A 74 -3.91 8.00 -7.61
CA LEU A 74 -4.10 7.48 -6.26
C LEU A 74 -4.45 8.59 -5.24
N ALA A 75 -3.81 9.75 -5.35
CA ALA A 75 -4.12 10.91 -4.52
C ALA A 75 -5.56 11.40 -4.74
N GLN A 76 -6.03 11.40 -6.00
CA GLN A 76 -7.43 11.72 -6.34
C GLN A 76 -8.40 10.69 -5.78
N LEU A 77 -8.11 9.39 -5.93
CA LEU A 77 -8.96 8.30 -5.43
C LEU A 77 -9.09 8.31 -3.90
N LEU A 78 -8.02 8.66 -3.19
CA LEU A 78 -8.01 8.72 -1.73
C LEU A 78 -8.49 10.08 -1.19
N GLY A 79 -8.74 11.08 -2.05
CA GLY A 79 -9.10 12.44 -1.62
C GLY A 79 -8.00 13.18 -0.86
N VAL A 80 -6.72 12.80 -1.03
CA VAL A 80 -5.58 13.35 -0.28
C VAL A 80 -4.66 14.19 -1.15
N LYS A 81 -3.92 15.13 -0.54
CA LYS A 81 -2.89 15.89 -1.24
C LYS A 81 -1.73 14.97 -1.67
N ARG A 82 -1.34 15.04 -2.95
CA ARG A 82 -0.21 14.28 -3.52
C ARG A 82 1.06 14.37 -2.69
N THR A 83 1.42 15.55 -2.19
CA THR A 83 2.64 15.75 -1.38
C THR A 83 2.58 14.98 -0.05
N ASN A 84 1.43 15.01 0.63
CA ASN A 84 1.22 14.22 1.84
C ASN A 84 1.32 12.72 1.52
N LEU A 85 0.69 12.28 0.44
CA LEU A 85 0.75 10.88 0.01
C LEU A 85 2.18 10.44 -0.30
N SER A 86 2.99 11.27 -0.96
CA SER A 86 4.40 10.98 -1.24
C SER A 86 5.24 10.84 0.03
N ILE A 87 5.01 11.69 1.03
CA ILE A 87 5.72 11.59 2.33
C ILE A 87 5.34 10.27 3.00
N ARG A 88 4.03 9.98 3.12
CA ARG A 88 3.55 8.73 3.74
C ARG A 88 3.98 7.48 2.98
N TYR A 89 4.10 7.57 1.65
CA TYR A 89 4.64 6.51 0.82
C TYR A 89 6.09 6.16 1.18
N GLN A 90 6.94 7.14 1.48
CA GLN A 90 8.33 6.86 1.83
C GLN A 90 8.44 6.08 3.15
N ASP A 91 7.62 6.43 4.14
CA ASP A 91 7.54 5.70 5.41
C ASP A 91 7.05 4.26 5.19
N ALA A 92 5.96 4.09 4.43
CA ALA A 92 5.40 2.79 4.09
C ALA A 92 6.36 1.94 3.23
N LYS A 93 7.14 2.54 2.34
CA LYS A 93 8.18 1.84 1.58
C LYS A 93 9.23 1.24 2.50
N ARG A 94 9.68 1.98 3.54
CA ARG A 94 10.65 1.46 4.52
C ARG A 94 10.09 0.27 5.28
N LEU A 95 8.84 0.36 5.71
CA LEU A 95 8.14 -0.75 6.36
C LEU A 95 8.08 -2.00 5.46
N LEU A 96 7.69 -1.86 4.19
CA LEU A 96 7.67 -2.99 3.24
C LEU A 96 9.07 -3.58 3.00
N ASP A 97 10.12 -2.77 3.11
CA ASP A 97 11.51 -3.18 2.98
C ASP A 97 11.96 -3.99 4.22
N LEU A 98 11.61 -3.51 5.42
CA LEU A 98 11.87 -4.20 6.69
C LEU A 98 11.21 -5.57 6.74
N HIS A 99 9.96 -5.68 6.29
CA HIS A 99 9.25 -6.97 6.21
C HIS A 99 9.65 -7.83 4.99
N ARG A 100 10.62 -7.38 4.18
CA ARG A 100 11.09 -8.06 2.96
C ARG A 100 9.96 -8.46 2.01
N ILE A 101 8.92 -7.63 1.92
CA ILE A 101 7.74 -7.93 1.10
C ILE A 101 8.08 -7.67 -0.35
N LEU A 102 8.35 -8.75 -1.08
CA LEU A 102 8.53 -8.70 -2.53
C LEU A 102 7.17 -8.50 -3.18
N VAL A 103 7.01 -7.35 -3.83
CA VAL A 103 5.78 -7.00 -4.55
C VAL A 103 6.11 -7.03 -6.04
N THR A 104 5.60 -8.05 -6.74
CA THR A 104 5.83 -8.21 -8.18
C THR A 104 5.16 -7.06 -8.95
N PRO A 105 5.91 -6.33 -9.79
CA PRO A 105 5.33 -5.28 -10.61
C PRO A 105 4.38 -5.87 -11.66
N ILE A 106 3.25 -5.21 -11.88
CA ILE A 106 2.33 -5.55 -12.97
C ILE A 106 2.93 -5.01 -14.26
N PRO A 107 3.05 -5.82 -15.33
CA PRO A 107 3.55 -5.35 -16.62
C PRO A 107 2.66 -4.22 -17.20
N GLY A 108 3.28 -3.34 -18.00
CA GLY A 108 2.59 -2.24 -18.66
C GLY A 108 2.53 -0.91 -17.88
N SER A 109 1.90 0.09 -18.48
CA SER A 109 1.83 1.46 -17.95
C SER A 109 0.83 1.61 -16.80
N PRO A 110 1.17 2.29 -15.69
CA PRO A 110 0.31 2.43 -14.52
C PRO A 110 -1.02 3.10 -14.87
N ALA A 111 -2.11 2.63 -14.26
CA ALA A 111 -3.44 3.18 -14.49
C ALA A 111 -3.54 4.65 -14.06
N ARG A 112 -4.19 5.44 -14.92
CA ARG A 112 -4.49 6.86 -14.71
C ARG A 112 -5.99 7.15 -14.64
N THR A 113 -6.81 6.17 -15.00
CA THR A 113 -8.28 6.24 -14.99
C THR A 113 -8.86 5.01 -14.32
N LEU A 114 -10.12 5.10 -13.92
CA LEU A 114 -10.84 4.01 -13.27
C LEU A 114 -11.01 2.80 -14.21
N GLU A 115 -11.25 3.05 -15.51
CA GLU A 115 -11.32 1.99 -16.53
C GLU A 115 -10.01 1.23 -16.69
N GLN A 116 -8.86 1.92 -16.72
CA GLN A 116 -7.55 1.27 -16.77
C GLN A 116 -7.25 0.45 -15.52
N LEU A 117 -7.79 0.88 -14.37
CA LEU A 117 -7.67 0.13 -13.12
C LEU A 117 -8.53 -1.14 -13.17
N HIS A 118 -9.78 -1.05 -13.65
CA HIS A 118 -10.67 -2.20 -13.84
C HIS A 118 -10.08 -3.23 -14.80
N ALA A 119 -9.58 -2.79 -15.97
CA ALA A 119 -8.97 -3.68 -16.95
C ALA A 119 -7.80 -4.49 -16.38
N ARG A 120 -7.02 -3.90 -15.45
CA ARG A 120 -5.91 -4.57 -14.76
C ARG A 120 -6.38 -5.60 -13.74
N THR A 121 -7.50 -5.37 -13.06
CA THR A 121 -8.11 -6.35 -12.16
C THR A 121 -8.57 -7.57 -12.95
N THR A 122 -9.32 -7.33 -14.04
CA THR A 122 -9.83 -8.40 -14.92
C THR A 122 -8.72 -9.21 -15.58
N LEU A 123 -7.65 -8.55 -16.06
CA LEU A 123 -6.53 -9.24 -16.70
C LEU A 123 -5.80 -10.18 -15.71
N ALA A 124 -5.67 -9.78 -14.45
CA ALA A 124 -5.02 -10.58 -13.43
C ALA A 124 -5.89 -11.77 -12.96
N GLU A 125 -7.22 -11.65 -12.98
CA GLU A 125 -8.13 -12.80 -12.82
C GLU A 125 -7.97 -13.80 -13.96
N THR A 126 -7.83 -13.34 -15.22
CA THR A 126 -7.62 -14.22 -16.37
C THR A 126 -6.30 -14.99 -16.31
N VAL A 127 -5.21 -14.38 -15.81
CA VAL A 127 -3.93 -15.08 -15.64
C VAL A 127 -3.99 -16.13 -14.51
N ALA A 128 -4.78 -15.89 -13.46
CA ALA A 128 -4.97 -16.86 -12.39
C ALA A 128 -5.82 -18.08 -12.80
N ASP A 129 -6.71 -17.90 -13.78
CA ASP A 129 -7.52 -18.99 -14.38
C ASP A 129 -6.76 -19.75 -15.49
N SER A 130 -5.68 -19.16 -16.02
CA SER A 130 -4.92 -19.68 -17.17
C SER A 130 -3.68 -20.52 -16.80
N GLU A 131 -3.59 -21.09 -15.60
CA GLU A 131 -2.65 -22.20 -15.34
C GLU A 131 -3.35 -23.53 -15.66
N PRO A 132 -3.32 -24.05 -16.90
CA PRO A 132 -3.65 -25.44 -17.10
C PRO A 132 -2.60 -26.25 -16.35
N PHE A 133 -3.06 -27.06 -15.41
CA PHE A 133 -2.38 -28.24 -14.92
C PHE A 133 -1.70 -28.94 -16.10
N GLN A 134 -0.40 -28.70 -16.32
CA GLN A 134 0.40 -29.55 -17.20
C GLN A 134 0.67 -30.84 -16.46
N SER A 135 -0.31 -31.73 -16.52
CA SER A 135 -0.11 -33.17 -16.36
C SER A 135 0.81 -33.65 -17.48
N GLY A 136 2.00 -34.12 -17.13
CA GLY A 136 2.83 -34.94 -18.00
C GLY A 136 4.06 -35.42 -17.25
N HIS A 137 4.50 -36.66 -17.39
CA HIS A 137 3.96 -37.91 -17.93
C HIS A 137 4.83 -39.01 -17.28
#